data_AF-A0A6G0RC28-F1
#
_entry.id   AF-A0A6G0RC28-F1
#
_cell.length_a   1.000
_cell.length_b   1.000
_cell.length_c   1.000
_cell.angle_alpha   90.00
_cell.angle_beta   90.00
_cell.angle_gamma   90.00
#
_symmetry.space_group_name_H-M   'P 1'
#
loop_
_entity.id
_entity.type
_entity.pdbx_description
1 polymer ?
#
loop_
_entity_poly.entity_id
_entity_poly.type
_entity_poly.pdbx_seq_one_letter_code
_entity_poly.pdbx_strand_id
1 'polypeptide(L)'
;MRENFVSAPPLRAFGPDGLRGDKTCAEAAAGAQSGYHVTRVLMWGGEFFDGLQFVYEKDTTGDAQSTSSTTVYGSLMGNATAKRQASQPTVTLELLPDEVVTRVSGRKGAWTDSITLHTNFGRTMTCGGNGGGDFSVSIPAKSEIRSISFKIGDHLTDAIAFVLEPSSTRTLGGDTMEILMKTLSSGDHSSRQKAISAALRYLENIAHQPEELKFKRIRASNKFFASNVGTLGEAAAKAFMRWCGFEEMSEQGEQFFVFQPAQQQVKPSPQRLSAEAHKRLHFLKNVGTH
;
A
#
# COMPACT_ATOMS: atom_id res chain seq x y z
N MET A 1 -16.91 33.85 -16.30
CA MET A 1 -15.80 33.89 -15.32
C MET A 1 -14.90 32.71 -15.67
N ARG A 2 -13.69 32.94 -16.19
CA ARG A 2 -12.77 31.84 -16.49
C ARG A 2 -12.25 31.33 -15.15
N GLU A 3 -12.67 30.14 -14.73
CA GLU A 3 -12.00 29.46 -13.62
C GLU A 3 -10.53 29.31 -14.02
N ASN A 4 -9.66 30.01 -13.32
CA ASN A 4 -8.23 29.83 -13.45
C ASN A 4 -7.94 28.41 -12.93
N PHE A 5 -7.94 27.43 -13.82
CA PHE A 5 -7.44 26.10 -13.55
C PHE A 5 -5.97 26.23 -13.14
N VAL A 6 -5.73 26.30 -11.83
CA VAL A 6 -4.37 26.18 -11.28
C VAL A 6 -3.94 24.76 -11.61
N SER A 7 -3.02 24.62 -12.56
CA SER A 7 -2.40 23.34 -12.88
C SER A 7 -1.81 22.77 -11.59
N ALA A 8 -2.17 21.54 -11.24
CA ALA A 8 -1.61 20.87 -10.07
C ALA A 8 -0.08 20.84 -10.23
N PRO A 9 0.68 21.06 -9.15
CA PRO A 9 2.13 21.13 -9.24
C PRO A 9 2.69 19.86 -9.88
N PRO A 10 3.72 19.98 -10.74
CA PRO A 10 4.34 18.83 -11.37
C PRO A 10 4.95 17.90 -10.31
N LEU A 11 5.17 16.64 -10.69
CA LEU A 11 5.87 15.69 -9.83
C LEU A 11 7.26 16.22 -9.47
N ARG A 12 7.66 16.04 -8.21
CA ARG A 12 9.00 16.40 -7.73
C ARG A 12 9.92 15.19 -7.79
N ALA A 13 11.16 15.39 -8.20
CA ALA A 13 12.14 14.32 -8.34
C ALA A 13 13.08 14.23 -7.14
N PHE A 14 13.32 13.03 -6.64
CA PHE A 14 14.20 12.77 -5.49
C PHE A 14 15.15 11.62 -5.80
N GLY A 15 16.44 11.79 -5.50
CA GLY A 15 17.45 10.72 -5.51
C GLY A 15 17.94 10.39 -4.10
N PRO A 16 18.94 9.51 -3.95
CA PRO A 16 19.53 9.18 -2.66
C PRO A 16 20.06 10.41 -1.90
N ASP A 17 20.55 11.40 -2.65
CA ASP A 17 21.12 12.65 -2.12
C ASP A 17 20.06 13.76 -1.92
N GLY A 18 18.76 13.45 -2.07
CA GLY A 18 17.65 14.37 -1.87
C GLY A 18 17.03 14.92 -3.15
N LEU A 19 16.53 16.16 -3.11
CA LEU A 19 15.75 16.78 -4.19
C LEU A 19 16.60 16.97 -5.46
N ARG A 20 16.05 16.58 -6.61
CA ARG A 20 16.66 16.69 -7.94
C ARG A 20 15.87 17.66 -8.82
N GLY A 21 16.02 18.96 -8.58
CA GLY A 21 15.28 20.00 -9.30
C GLY A 21 15.59 20.07 -10.80
N ASP A 22 16.68 19.43 -11.25
CA ASP A 22 17.09 19.31 -12.66
C ASP A 22 16.33 18.21 -13.42
N LYS A 23 15.52 17.40 -12.75
CA LYS A 23 14.85 16.23 -13.33
C LYS A 23 13.34 16.43 -13.42
N THR A 24 12.78 16.06 -14.56
CA THR A 24 11.34 16.06 -14.82
C THR A 24 10.88 14.67 -15.22
N CYS A 25 9.69 14.28 -14.76
CA CYS A 25 9.11 13.00 -15.16
C CYS A 25 8.65 13.06 -16.62
N ALA A 26 9.10 12.12 -17.45
CA ALA A 26 8.67 12.02 -18.85
C ALA A 26 7.37 11.21 -19.03
N GLU A 27 6.92 10.52 -17.97
CA GLU A 27 5.76 9.63 -18.03
C GLU A 27 4.46 10.43 -17.85
N ALA A 28 3.70 10.60 -18.93
CA ALA A 28 2.45 11.36 -18.92
C ALA A 28 1.41 10.75 -17.97
N ALA A 29 1.32 9.41 -17.90
CA ALA A 29 0.38 8.72 -17.01
C ALA A 29 0.73 8.93 -15.52
N ALA A 30 2.01 9.16 -15.19
CA ALA A 30 2.45 9.42 -13.83
C ALA A 30 1.97 10.79 -13.30
N GLY A 31 1.72 11.75 -14.19
CA GLY A 31 1.42 13.15 -13.85
C GLY A 31 0.23 13.34 -12.91
N ALA A 32 0.30 14.36 -12.07
CA ALA A 32 -0.70 14.65 -11.02
C ALA A 32 -2.15 14.79 -11.56
N GLN A 33 -2.30 15.27 -12.79
CA GLN A 33 -3.59 15.55 -13.44
C GLN A 33 -3.97 14.50 -14.49
N SER A 34 -3.21 13.41 -14.63
CA SER A 34 -3.44 12.42 -15.68
C SER A 34 -4.77 11.64 -15.48
N GLY A 35 -5.24 11.57 -14.22
CA GLY A 35 -6.37 10.75 -13.81
C GLY A 35 -6.05 9.26 -13.74
N TYR A 36 -4.81 8.87 -14.06
CA TYR A 36 -4.35 7.50 -13.90
C TYR A 36 -3.90 7.25 -12.46
N HIS A 37 -3.87 5.99 -12.04
CA HIS A 37 -3.21 5.53 -10.83
C HIS A 37 -2.33 4.33 -11.15
N VAL A 38 -1.28 4.12 -10.35
CA VAL A 38 -0.42 2.94 -10.50
C VAL A 38 -1.19 1.73 -9.99
N THR A 39 -1.28 0.66 -10.79
CA THR A 39 -1.87 -0.61 -10.37
C THR A 39 -0.85 -1.72 -10.25
N ARG A 40 0.21 -1.68 -11.08
CA ARG A 40 1.29 -2.68 -11.02
C ARG A 40 2.64 -2.04 -11.19
N VAL A 41 3.64 -2.65 -10.56
CA VAL A 41 5.05 -2.37 -10.83
C VAL A 41 5.73 -3.68 -11.22
N LEU A 42 6.20 -3.72 -12.47
CA LEU A 42 6.92 -4.85 -13.05
C LEU A 42 8.41 -4.60 -12.86
N MET A 43 9.15 -5.59 -12.38
CA MET A 43 10.57 -5.48 -12.10
C MET A 43 11.33 -6.66 -12.68
N TRP A 44 12.50 -6.36 -13.25
CA TRP A 44 13.44 -7.31 -13.81
C TRP A 44 14.75 -7.24 -13.04
N GLY A 45 15.28 -8.40 -12.71
CA GLY A 45 16.55 -8.51 -12.03
C GLY A 45 17.03 -9.95 -11.94
N GLY A 46 18.33 -10.08 -11.71
CA GLY A 46 19.04 -11.33 -11.46
C GLY A 46 20.20 -11.05 -10.50
N GLU A 47 21.43 -11.07 -10.99
CA GLU A 47 22.61 -10.64 -10.22
C GLU A 47 22.57 -9.14 -9.90
N PHE A 48 22.03 -8.33 -10.83
CA PHE A 48 21.80 -6.91 -10.67
C PHE A 48 20.32 -6.56 -10.89
N PHE A 49 19.97 -5.32 -10.60
CA PHE A 49 18.68 -4.78 -10.99
C PHE A 49 18.71 -4.34 -12.46
N ASP A 50 17.85 -4.95 -13.27
CA ASP A 50 17.91 -4.82 -14.73
C ASP A 50 16.89 -3.81 -15.27
N GLY A 51 15.74 -3.65 -14.61
CA GLY A 51 14.72 -2.73 -15.08
C GLY A 51 13.45 -2.67 -14.26
N LEU A 52 12.66 -1.64 -14.54
CA LEU A 52 11.37 -1.42 -13.93
C LEU A 52 10.37 -0.81 -14.92
N GLN A 53 9.10 -1.17 -14.80
CA GLN A 53 8.01 -0.57 -15.54
C GLN A 53 6.79 -0.38 -14.63
N PHE A 54 6.26 0.83 -14.60
CA PHE A 54 4.98 1.11 -13.97
C PHE A 54 3.84 0.81 -14.95
N VAL A 55 2.77 0.22 -14.45
CA VAL A 55 1.51 0.03 -15.18
C VAL A 55 0.44 0.85 -14.49
N TYR A 56 -0.29 1.61 -15.28
CA TYR A 56 -1.28 2.57 -14.83
C TYR A 56 -2.67 2.19 -15.30
N GLU A 57 -3.68 2.52 -14.51
CA GLU A 57 -5.08 2.40 -14.92
C GLU A 57 -5.82 3.70 -14.64
N LYS A 58 -6.81 3.99 -15.49
CA LYS A 58 -7.75 5.09 -15.29
C LYS A 58 -9.15 4.49 -15.23
N ASP A 59 -9.84 4.79 -14.14
CA ASP A 59 -11.26 4.49 -14.01
C ASP A 59 -12.03 5.39 -14.96
N THR A 60 -12.74 4.81 -15.92
CA THR A 60 -13.71 5.58 -16.69
C THR A 60 -15.00 5.63 -15.88
N THR A 61 -15.27 6.79 -15.29
CA THR A 61 -16.58 7.08 -14.70
C THR A 61 -17.57 7.38 -15.82
N GLY A 62 -18.11 6.32 -16.42
CA GLY A 62 -19.18 6.38 -17.41
C GLY A 62 -20.12 5.19 -17.23
N ASP A 63 -21.20 5.41 -16.50
CA ASP A 63 -22.35 4.54 -16.26
C ASP A 63 -22.14 3.25 -15.46
N ALA A 64 -23.07 3.03 -14.52
CA ALA A 64 -23.06 2.02 -13.45
C ALA A 64 -23.11 0.54 -13.91
N GLN A 65 -22.81 0.25 -15.18
CA GLN A 65 -22.88 -1.10 -15.74
C GLN A 65 -21.67 -1.51 -16.61
N SER A 66 -20.63 -0.67 -16.78
CA SER A 66 -19.40 -1.09 -17.47
C SER A 66 -18.16 -0.41 -16.92
N THR A 67 -17.45 -1.08 -16.00
CA THR A 67 -16.12 -0.65 -15.57
C THR A 67 -15.09 -1.06 -16.62
N SER A 68 -14.95 -0.26 -17.69
CA SER A 68 -13.82 -0.40 -18.60
C SER A 68 -12.65 0.41 -18.04
N SER A 69 -11.66 -0.25 -17.42
CA SER A 69 -10.43 0.44 -17.05
C SER A 69 -9.51 0.52 -18.28
N THR A 70 -8.94 1.70 -18.52
CA THR A 70 -7.91 1.84 -19.57
C THR A 70 -6.54 1.59 -18.94
N THR A 71 -5.94 0.46 -19.26
CA THR A 71 -4.57 0.13 -18.84
C THR A 71 -3.54 0.76 -19.76
N VAL A 72 -2.54 1.43 -19.18
CA VAL A 72 -1.39 2.01 -19.88
C VAL A 72 -0.11 1.45 -19.27
N TYR A 73 0.72 0.83 -20.10
CA TYR A 73 2.07 0.43 -19.71
C TYR A 73 2.99 1.64 -19.89
N GLY A 74 3.61 2.10 -18.80
CA GLY A 74 4.58 3.17 -18.86
C GLY A 74 5.87 2.75 -19.58
N SER A 75 6.82 3.67 -19.66
CA SER A 75 8.13 3.35 -20.24
C SER A 75 8.89 2.29 -19.41
N LEU A 76 9.43 1.27 -20.07
CA LEU A 76 10.34 0.30 -19.44
C LEU A 76 11.72 0.94 -19.23
N MET A 77 12.02 1.28 -17.98
CA MET A 77 13.30 1.84 -17.55
C MET A 77 14.28 0.72 -17.23
N GLY A 78 14.87 0.12 -18.27
CA GLY A 78 15.74 -1.04 -18.13
C GLY A 78 16.88 -1.14 -19.14
N ASN A 79 17.88 -1.94 -18.79
CA ASN A 79 19.01 -2.30 -19.66
C ASN A 79 18.59 -3.26 -20.79
N ALA A 80 19.56 -3.75 -21.56
CA ALA A 80 19.30 -4.68 -22.66
C ALA A 80 18.66 -6.01 -22.19
N THR A 81 18.99 -6.49 -20.99
CA THR A 81 18.42 -7.72 -20.42
C THR A 81 16.93 -7.56 -20.16
N ALA A 82 16.54 -6.52 -19.41
CA ALA A 82 15.13 -6.23 -19.15
C ALA A 82 14.32 -6.04 -20.45
N LYS A 83 14.90 -5.36 -21.45
CA LYS A 83 14.23 -5.16 -22.75
C LYS A 83 14.01 -6.45 -23.52
N ARG A 84 14.97 -7.38 -23.51
CA ARG A 84 14.80 -8.70 -24.16
C ARG A 84 13.75 -9.55 -23.45
N GLN A 85 13.57 -9.37 -22.15
CA GLN A 85 12.62 -10.11 -21.32
C GLN A 85 11.39 -9.29 -20.93
N ALA A 86 11.04 -8.26 -21.71
CA ALA A 86 10.01 -7.28 -21.34
C ALA A 86 8.61 -7.88 -21.07
N SER A 87 8.33 -9.09 -21.57
CA SER A 87 7.06 -9.80 -21.30
C SER A 87 7.11 -10.73 -20.07
N GLN A 88 8.28 -10.90 -19.45
CA GLN A 88 8.53 -11.84 -18.36
C GLN A 88 9.25 -11.13 -17.19
N PRO A 89 8.54 -10.30 -16.42
CA PRO A 89 9.12 -9.68 -15.22
C PRO A 89 9.53 -10.74 -14.20
N THR A 90 10.68 -10.55 -13.56
CA THR A 90 11.13 -11.39 -12.44
C THR A 90 10.18 -11.30 -11.26
N VAL A 91 9.70 -10.08 -10.99
CA VAL A 91 8.81 -9.77 -9.86
C VAL A 91 7.72 -8.81 -10.31
N THR A 92 6.49 -9.05 -9.87
CA THR A 92 5.35 -8.15 -10.09
C THR A 92 4.75 -7.75 -8.74
N LEU A 93 4.74 -6.45 -8.46
CA LEU A 93 3.98 -5.87 -7.34
C LEU A 93 2.62 -5.42 -7.85
N GLU A 94 1.56 -6.14 -7.51
CA GLU A 94 0.18 -5.70 -7.75
C GLU A 94 -0.31 -4.86 -6.56
N LEU A 95 -0.58 -3.58 -6.81
CA LEU A 95 -1.09 -2.65 -5.81
C LEU A 95 -2.58 -2.91 -5.59
N LEU A 96 -2.96 -2.98 -4.32
CA LEU A 96 -4.35 -3.09 -3.92
C LEU A 96 -5.04 -1.72 -4.06
N PRO A 97 -6.38 -1.68 -4.09
CA PRO A 97 -7.08 -0.41 -4.09
C PRO A 97 -6.64 0.51 -2.93
N ASP A 98 -6.41 1.79 -3.24
CA ASP A 98 -5.89 2.82 -2.34
C ASP A 98 -4.44 2.58 -1.82
N GLU A 99 -3.77 1.58 -2.37
CA GLU A 99 -2.36 1.33 -2.08
C GLU A 99 -1.46 2.07 -3.06
N VAL A 100 -0.42 2.68 -2.50
CA VAL A 100 0.56 3.47 -3.24
C VAL A 100 1.97 3.12 -2.80
N VAL A 101 2.92 3.22 -3.72
CA VAL A 101 4.35 3.12 -3.38
C VAL A 101 4.76 4.41 -2.67
N THR A 102 5.36 4.28 -1.49
CA THR A 102 5.74 5.42 -0.63
C THR A 102 7.23 5.49 -0.37
N ARG A 103 8.00 4.46 -0.74
CA ARG A 103 9.45 4.46 -0.57
C ARG A 103 10.12 3.54 -1.58
N VAL A 104 11.31 3.96 -2.00
CA VAL A 104 12.26 3.11 -2.70
C VAL A 104 13.59 3.09 -1.93
N SER A 105 14.07 1.88 -1.67
CA SER A 105 15.39 1.60 -1.11
C SER A 105 16.05 0.50 -1.95
N GLY A 106 17.27 0.10 -1.60
CA GLY A 106 17.92 -0.98 -2.32
C GLY A 106 19.37 -1.16 -1.92
N ARG A 107 20.11 -1.89 -2.75
CA ARG A 107 21.55 -2.10 -2.60
C ARG A 107 22.29 -1.63 -3.85
N LYS A 108 23.46 -1.03 -3.63
CA LYS A 108 24.26 -0.36 -4.67
C LYS A 108 25.75 -0.51 -4.37
N GLY A 109 26.50 -0.99 -5.35
CA GLY A 109 27.94 -0.84 -5.47
C GLY A 109 28.28 0.22 -6.53
N ALA A 110 29.07 -0.20 -7.54
CA ALA A 110 29.24 0.59 -8.77
C ALA A 110 27.93 0.68 -9.57
N TRP A 111 27.06 -0.31 -9.41
CA TRP A 111 25.76 -0.43 -10.07
C TRP A 111 24.66 -0.69 -9.05
N THR A 112 23.41 -0.60 -9.50
CA THR A 112 22.25 -0.95 -8.67
C THR A 112 22.11 -2.47 -8.63
N ASP A 113 22.40 -3.06 -7.47
CA ASP A 113 22.29 -4.50 -7.25
C ASP A 113 20.83 -4.91 -7.07
N SER A 114 20.07 -4.17 -6.26
CA SER A 114 18.65 -4.42 -6.02
C SER A 114 17.86 -3.17 -5.67
N ILE A 115 16.55 -3.25 -5.88
CA ILE A 115 15.56 -2.27 -5.46
C ILE A 115 14.52 -2.95 -4.58
N THR A 116 14.11 -2.28 -3.52
CA THR A 116 12.98 -2.61 -2.66
C THR A 116 11.97 -1.47 -2.67
N LEU A 117 10.75 -1.76 -3.09
CA LEU A 117 9.62 -0.85 -3.00
C LEU A 117 8.85 -1.11 -1.71
N HIS A 118 8.40 -0.05 -1.04
CA HIS A 118 7.52 -0.13 0.14
C HIS A 118 6.24 0.65 -0.14
N THR A 119 5.12 0.15 0.37
CA THR A 119 3.81 0.77 0.19
C THR A 119 3.27 1.40 1.46
N ASN A 120 2.25 2.26 1.33
CA ASN A 120 1.47 2.79 2.47
C ASN A 120 0.74 1.70 3.28
N PHE A 121 0.66 0.46 2.78
CA PHE A 121 0.11 -0.69 3.50
C PHE A 121 1.21 -1.54 4.15
N GLY A 122 2.46 -1.07 4.16
CA GLY A 122 3.59 -1.78 4.75
C GLY A 122 4.00 -3.04 4.00
N ARG A 123 3.50 -3.25 2.77
CA ARG A 123 3.98 -4.33 1.91
C ARG A 123 5.31 -3.91 1.30
N THR A 124 6.20 -4.87 1.11
CA THR A 124 7.51 -4.66 0.49
C THR A 124 7.72 -5.63 -0.65
N MET A 125 8.45 -5.20 -1.67
CA MET A 125 8.80 -6.03 -2.82
C MET A 125 10.22 -5.73 -3.26
N THR A 126 11.08 -6.74 -3.28
CA THR A 126 12.51 -6.63 -3.66
C THR A 126 12.79 -7.36 -4.96
N CYS A 127 13.64 -6.80 -5.80
CA CYS A 127 14.12 -7.40 -7.04
C CYS A 127 15.59 -7.05 -7.29
N GLY A 128 16.36 -8.00 -7.84
CA GLY A 128 17.81 -7.89 -8.06
C GLY A 128 18.63 -8.75 -7.09
N GLY A 129 19.94 -8.53 -7.05
CA GLY A 129 20.91 -9.30 -6.28
C GLY A 129 21.25 -8.72 -4.90
N ASN A 130 22.16 -9.42 -4.23
CA ASN A 130 22.56 -9.17 -2.83
C ASN A 130 23.88 -8.38 -2.69
N GLY A 131 24.46 -7.89 -3.79
CA GLY A 131 25.69 -7.11 -3.81
C GLY A 131 25.55 -5.72 -3.20
N GLY A 132 26.64 -4.94 -3.21
CA GLY A 132 26.62 -3.52 -2.83
C GLY A 132 26.34 -3.22 -1.34
N GLY A 133 26.23 -1.92 -1.04
CA GLY A 133 25.79 -1.39 0.25
C GLY A 133 24.39 -0.78 0.18
N ASP A 134 23.73 -0.59 1.32
CA ASP A 134 22.34 -0.12 1.37
C ASP A 134 22.22 1.35 0.93
N PHE A 135 21.12 1.67 0.25
CA PHE A 135 20.72 3.05 -0.03
C PHE A 135 19.20 3.22 0.12
N SER A 136 18.76 4.46 0.30
CA SER A 136 17.34 4.83 0.33
C SER A 136 17.16 6.18 -0.35
N VAL A 137 16.08 6.34 -1.10
CA VAL A 137 15.66 7.66 -1.60
C VAL A 137 14.76 8.28 -0.54
N SER A 138 15.19 9.42 0.00
CA SER A 138 14.43 10.17 1.00
C SER A 138 13.39 11.04 0.31
N ILE A 139 12.11 10.76 0.56
CA ILE A 139 10.98 11.53 0.01
C ILE A 139 10.13 12.12 1.15
N PRO A 140 9.37 13.20 0.92
CA PRO A 140 8.51 13.79 1.93
C PRO A 140 7.44 12.79 2.42
N ALA A 141 7.09 12.88 3.70
CA ALA A 141 6.09 12.01 4.30
C ALA A 141 4.72 12.12 3.59
N LYS A 142 3.97 11.01 3.58
CA LYS A 142 2.63 10.91 2.96
C LYS A 142 2.61 11.19 1.45
N SER A 143 3.74 11.09 0.78
CA SER A 143 3.82 11.24 -0.67
C SER A 143 3.68 9.90 -1.39
N GLU A 144 3.31 9.98 -2.66
CA GLU A 144 3.14 8.84 -3.56
C GLU A 144 4.25 8.85 -4.63
N ILE A 145 4.98 7.75 -4.78
CA ILE A 145 5.90 7.54 -5.90
C ILE A 145 5.09 7.12 -7.11
N ARG A 146 5.11 7.95 -8.15
CA ARG A 146 4.34 7.78 -9.38
C ARG A 146 5.14 7.18 -10.52
N SER A 147 6.46 7.33 -10.47
CA SER A 147 7.39 6.78 -11.45
C SER A 147 8.79 6.75 -10.85
N ILE A 148 9.67 5.90 -11.39
CA ILE A 148 11.09 5.86 -11.03
C ILE A 148 11.89 5.80 -12.34
N SER A 149 12.94 6.61 -12.44
CA SER A 149 13.91 6.54 -13.53
C SER A 149 15.29 6.15 -13.02
N PHE A 150 16.10 5.65 -13.94
CA PHE A 150 17.51 5.33 -13.72
C PHE A 150 18.35 5.94 -14.84
N LYS A 151 19.63 6.16 -14.58
CA LYS A 151 20.62 6.25 -15.63
C LYS A 151 20.87 4.85 -16.19
N ILE A 152 20.53 4.66 -17.47
CA ILE A 152 20.59 3.37 -18.15
C ILE A 152 21.94 3.23 -18.89
N GLY A 153 22.69 2.19 -18.54
CA GLY A 153 23.80 1.65 -19.33
C GLY A 153 23.65 0.13 -19.44
N ASP A 154 24.77 -0.60 -19.45
CA ASP A 154 24.75 -2.06 -19.30
C ASP A 154 24.13 -2.47 -17.96
N HIS A 155 24.33 -1.64 -16.94
CA HIS A 155 23.67 -1.72 -15.64
C HIS A 155 22.99 -0.39 -15.28
N LEU A 156 22.03 -0.45 -14.36
CA LEU A 156 21.29 0.71 -13.90
C LEU A 156 22.01 1.43 -12.75
N THR A 157 21.96 2.77 -12.77
CA THR A 157 22.52 3.64 -11.73
C THR A 157 21.61 4.85 -11.49
N ASP A 158 21.88 5.66 -10.46
CA ASP A 158 21.19 6.93 -10.17
C ASP A 158 19.65 6.81 -10.15
N ALA A 159 19.13 6.03 -9.19
CA ALA A 159 17.70 5.88 -8.98
C ALA A 159 17.05 7.21 -8.59
N ILE A 160 16.06 7.67 -9.35
CA ILE A 160 15.32 8.91 -9.11
C ILE A 160 13.83 8.60 -9.03
N ALA A 161 13.21 8.86 -7.90
CA ALA A 161 11.77 8.74 -7.68
C ALA A 161 11.06 10.05 -8.06
N PHE A 162 9.99 9.95 -8.84
CA PHE A 162 9.08 11.06 -9.13
C PHE A 162 7.85 10.97 -8.25
N VAL A 163 7.64 12.01 -7.48
CA VAL A 163 6.79 12.00 -6.31
C VAL A 163 5.65 12.99 -6.47
N LEU A 164 4.43 12.51 -6.23
CA LEU A 164 3.26 13.33 -6.00
C LEU A 164 3.18 13.62 -4.49
N GLU A 165 3.38 14.88 -4.13
CA GLU A 165 3.24 15.31 -2.74
C GLU A 165 1.77 15.36 -2.32
N PRO A 166 1.47 15.12 -1.04
CA PRO A 166 0.09 15.16 -0.56
C PRO A 166 -0.51 16.55 -0.79
N SER A 167 -1.57 16.62 -1.58
CA SER A 167 -2.49 17.76 -1.52
C SER A 167 -3.20 17.72 -0.17
N SER A 168 -3.49 18.87 0.42
CA SER A 168 -4.12 19.07 1.74
C SER A 168 -5.46 18.34 1.96
N THR A 169 -5.95 17.61 0.95
CA THR A 169 -7.25 16.95 0.84
C THR A 169 -7.19 15.42 0.96
N ARG A 170 -6.01 14.77 0.93
CA ARG A 170 -5.89 13.31 1.15
C ARG A 170 -5.32 13.03 2.54
N THR A 171 -6.20 12.95 3.54
CA THR A 171 -5.87 12.42 4.86
C THR A 171 -5.64 10.91 4.77
N LEU A 172 -4.46 10.50 4.32
CA LEU A 172 -3.99 9.14 4.55
C LEU A 172 -3.60 9.00 6.03
N GLY A 173 -4.48 8.39 6.82
CA GLY A 173 -4.10 7.63 8.02
C GLY A 173 -3.93 8.38 9.35
N GLY A 174 -3.98 9.71 9.37
CA GLY A 174 -3.81 10.50 10.62
C GLY A 174 -4.92 10.19 11.64
N ASP A 175 -6.17 10.34 11.23
CA ASP A 175 -7.34 10.13 12.10
C ASP A 175 -7.44 8.66 12.56
N THR A 176 -7.00 7.72 11.74
CA THR A 176 -7.09 6.28 12.03
C THR A 176 -6.24 5.87 13.23
N MET A 177 -5.02 6.40 13.35
CA MET A 177 -4.12 6.07 14.46
C MET A 177 -4.57 6.70 15.77
N GLU A 178 -5.05 7.95 15.72
CA GLU A 178 -5.60 8.62 16.91
C GLU A 178 -6.82 7.87 17.46
N ILE A 179 -7.75 7.47 16.59
CA ILE A 179 -8.90 6.66 16.97
C ILE A 179 -8.46 5.32 17.57
N LEU A 180 -7.43 4.67 17.01
CA LEU A 180 -6.89 3.41 17.55
C LEU A 180 -6.35 3.60 18.97
N MET A 181 -5.50 4.60 19.17
CA MET A 181 -4.88 4.88 20.47
C MET A 181 -5.95 5.22 21.51
N LYS A 182 -6.95 6.04 21.14
CA LYS A 182 -8.11 6.33 22.00
C LYS A 182 -8.88 5.06 22.36
N THR A 183 -9.11 4.17 21.39
CA THR A 183 -9.83 2.90 21.59
C THR A 183 -9.10 1.96 22.54
N LEU A 184 -7.77 1.94 22.47
CA LEU A 184 -6.92 1.11 23.30
C LEU A 184 -6.61 1.73 24.68
N SER A 185 -6.98 2.99 24.93
CA SER A 185 -6.58 3.72 26.14
C SER A 185 -7.11 3.12 27.46
N SER A 186 -8.19 2.32 27.42
CA SER A 186 -8.87 1.81 28.60
C SER A 186 -8.37 0.46 29.14
N GLY A 187 -7.57 -0.30 28.39
CA GLY A 187 -7.07 -1.61 28.81
C GLY A 187 -5.66 -1.56 29.37
N ASP A 188 -5.27 -2.51 30.22
CA ASP A 188 -3.87 -2.66 30.64
C ASP A 188 -2.96 -3.09 29.48
N HIS A 189 -1.63 -2.89 29.62
CA HIS A 189 -0.67 -3.19 28.56
C HIS A 189 -0.74 -4.65 28.05
N SER A 190 -0.93 -5.62 28.94
CA SER A 190 -1.00 -7.05 28.58
C SER A 190 -2.25 -7.35 27.77
N SER A 191 -3.41 -6.82 28.19
CA SER A 191 -4.66 -6.96 27.44
C SER A 191 -4.60 -6.31 26.07
N ARG A 192 -4.01 -5.11 25.95
CA ARG A 192 -3.80 -4.44 24.66
C ARG A 192 -2.95 -5.28 23.72
N GLN A 193 -1.83 -5.83 24.20
CA GLN A 193 -0.93 -6.63 23.38
C GLN A 193 -1.60 -7.92 22.89
N LYS A 194 -2.38 -8.59 23.74
CA LYS A 194 -3.14 -9.79 23.34
C LYS A 194 -4.18 -9.48 22.27
N ALA A 195 -4.93 -8.38 22.43
CA ALA A 195 -5.93 -7.96 21.46
C ALA A 195 -5.29 -7.61 20.11
N ILE A 196 -4.18 -6.86 20.11
CA ILE A 196 -3.41 -6.55 18.89
C ILE A 196 -2.94 -7.83 18.21
N SER A 197 -2.29 -8.75 18.94
CA SER A 197 -1.82 -10.03 18.38
C SER A 197 -2.95 -10.87 17.77
N ALA A 198 -4.12 -10.91 18.41
CA ALA A 198 -5.30 -11.61 17.87
C ALA A 198 -5.83 -10.93 16.60
N ALA A 199 -5.96 -9.60 16.60
CA ALA A 199 -6.39 -8.84 15.42
C ALA A 199 -5.44 -8.98 14.24
N LEU A 200 -4.12 -8.95 14.47
CA LEU A 200 -3.11 -9.22 13.45
C LEU A 200 -3.35 -10.58 12.80
N ARG A 201 -3.57 -11.63 13.60
CA ARG A 201 -3.87 -12.96 13.08
C ARG A 201 -5.15 -13.00 12.24
N TYR A 202 -6.21 -12.33 12.68
CA TYR A 202 -7.47 -12.30 11.91
C TYR A 202 -7.29 -11.58 10.57
N LEU A 203 -6.68 -10.41 10.60
CA LEU A 203 -6.47 -9.59 9.39
C LEU A 203 -5.47 -10.23 8.43
N GLU A 204 -4.43 -10.94 8.92
CA GLU A 204 -3.52 -11.70 8.06
C GLU A 204 -4.26 -12.79 7.28
N ASN A 205 -5.16 -13.54 7.91
CA ASN A 205 -5.96 -14.55 7.20
C ASN A 205 -6.83 -13.92 6.11
N ILE A 206 -7.47 -12.78 6.39
CA ILE A 206 -8.32 -12.07 5.43
C ILE A 206 -7.49 -11.47 4.28
N ALA A 207 -6.32 -10.89 4.59
CA ALA A 207 -5.43 -10.30 3.60
C ALA A 207 -4.97 -11.34 2.56
N HIS A 208 -4.64 -12.55 3.00
CA HIS A 208 -4.17 -13.64 2.13
C HIS A 208 -5.30 -14.43 1.46
N GLN A 209 -6.45 -14.58 2.12
CA GLN A 209 -7.59 -15.38 1.64
C GLN A 209 -8.91 -14.61 1.81
N PRO A 210 -9.10 -13.47 1.10
CA PRO A 210 -10.26 -12.60 1.29
C PRO A 210 -11.61 -13.24 0.88
N GLU A 211 -11.58 -14.29 0.06
CA GLU A 211 -12.77 -15.01 -0.36
C GLU A 211 -13.33 -15.94 0.73
N GLU A 212 -12.45 -16.47 1.56
CA GLU A 212 -12.76 -17.49 2.55
C GLU A 212 -13.64 -16.93 3.69
N LEU A 213 -14.91 -17.36 3.74
CA LEU A 213 -15.93 -16.83 4.64
C LEU A 213 -15.59 -17.07 6.12
N LYS A 214 -14.94 -18.20 6.45
CA LYS A 214 -14.62 -18.53 7.85
C LYS A 214 -13.65 -17.54 8.49
N PHE A 215 -12.82 -16.85 7.70
CA PHE A 215 -11.88 -15.84 8.21
C PHE A 215 -12.54 -14.48 8.42
N LYS A 216 -13.66 -14.23 7.74
CA LYS A 216 -14.42 -12.99 7.84
C LYS A 216 -15.43 -13.02 8.98
N ARG A 217 -15.60 -14.14 9.69
CA ARG A 217 -16.60 -14.27 10.76
C ARG A 217 -16.00 -14.90 12.01
N ILE A 218 -16.07 -14.19 13.12
CA ILE A 218 -15.53 -14.60 14.41
C ILE A 218 -16.67 -14.67 15.41
N ARG A 219 -16.82 -15.79 16.10
CA ARG A 219 -17.81 -15.92 17.18
C ARG A 219 -17.26 -15.30 18.46
N ALA A 220 -18.02 -14.43 19.13
CA ALA A 220 -17.56 -13.75 20.34
C ALA A 220 -17.29 -14.73 21.51
N SER A 221 -18.02 -15.86 21.56
CA SER A 221 -17.80 -16.93 22.54
C SER A 221 -16.61 -17.84 22.22
N ASN A 222 -15.91 -17.62 21.10
CA ASN A 222 -14.72 -18.40 20.78
C ASN A 222 -13.65 -18.20 21.86
N LYS A 223 -13.08 -19.31 22.38
CA LYS A 223 -12.08 -19.27 23.45
C LYS A 223 -10.88 -18.39 23.12
N PHE A 224 -10.38 -18.43 21.88
CA PHE A 224 -9.27 -17.59 21.45
C PHE A 224 -9.65 -16.11 21.42
N PHE A 225 -10.86 -15.76 20.95
CA PHE A 225 -11.35 -14.38 20.99
C PHE A 225 -11.51 -13.88 22.43
N ALA A 226 -12.23 -14.64 23.26
CA ALA A 226 -12.52 -14.25 24.65
C ALA A 226 -11.25 -14.08 25.50
N SER A 227 -10.26 -14.96 25.34
CA SER A 227 -8.99 -14.89 26.10
C SER A 227 -7.99 -13.85 25.59
N ASN A 228 -8.24 -13.21 24.44
CA ASN A 228 -7.33 -12.20 23.87
C ASN A 228 -7.98 -10.84 23.67
N VAL A 229 -9.05 -10.76 22.88
CA VAL A 229 -9.76 -9.50 22.61
C VAL A 229 -10.76 -9.21 23.71
N GLY A 230 -11.45 -10.24 24.22
CA GLY A 230 -12.46 -10.08 25.27
C GLY A 230 -11.91 -9.52 26.58
N THR A 231 -10.60 -9.64 26.84
CA THR A 231 -9.97 -9.12 28.05
C THR A 231 -9.90 -7.59 28.09
N LEU A 232 -10.18 -6.90 26.98
CA LEU A 232 -10.32 -5.43 26.94
C LEU A 232 -11.59 -4.93 27.65
N GLY A 233 -12.54 -5.82 27.95
CA GLY A 233 -13.90 -5.45 28.37
C GLY A 233 -14.80 -5.18 27.16
N GLU A 234 -16.11 -5.32 27.35
CA GLU A 234 -17.08 -5.39 26.24
C GLU A 234 -17.05 -4.15 25.33
N ALA A 235 -17.16 -2.95 25.90
CA ALA A 235 -17.21 -1.71 25.12
C ALA A 235 -15.92 -1.46 24.33
N ALA A 236 -14.75 -1.69 24.95
CA ALA A 236 -13.46 -1.50 24.31
C ALA A 236 -13.17 -2.57 23.26
N ALA A 237 -13.53 -3.84 23.53
CA ALA A 237 -13.42 -4.92 22.56
C ALA A 237 -14.27 -4.63 21.31
N LYS A 238 -15.52 -4.17 21.47
CA LYS A 238 -16.40 -3.77 20.37
C LYS A 238 -15.82 -2.62 19.55
N ALA A 239 -15.39 -1.55 20.21
CA ALA A 239 -14.76 -0.41 19.55
C ALA A 239 -13.48 -0.81 18.80
N PHE A 240 -12.65 -1.66 19.38
CA PHE A 240 -11.42 -2.16 18.78
C PHE A 240 -11.69 -3.04 17.56
N MET A 241 -12.65 -3.97 17.65
CA MET A 241 -13.04 -4.81 16.52
C MET A 241 -13.67 -3.97 15.39
N ARG A 242 -14.47 -2.95 15.72
CA ARG A 242 -14.99 -2.00 14.74
C ARG A 242 -13.89 -1.22 14.05
N TRP A 243 -12.89 -0.75 14.80
CA TRP A 243 -11.72 -0.12 14.21
C TRP A 243 -10.97 -1.10 13.30
N CYS A 244 -10.89 -2.38 13.67
CA CYS A 244 -10.33 -3.45 12.84
C CYS A 244 -11.18 -3.80 11.61
N GLY A 245 -12.33 -3.15 11.38
CA GLY A 245 -13.19 -3.38 10.22
C GLY A 245 -14.21 -4.49 10.41
N PHE A 246 -14.43 -4.94 11.65
CA PHE A 246 -15.46 -5.92 11.97
C PHE A 246 -16.69 -5.25 12.56
N GLU A 247 -17.86 -5.62 12.06
CA GLU A 247 -19.14 -5.21 12.64
C GLU A 247 -19.70 -6.30 13.53
N GLU A 248 -20.31 -5.89 14.65
CA GLU A 248 -21.01 -6.80 15.54
C GLU A 248 -22.34 -7.20 14.91
N MET A 249 -22.61 -8.50 14.87
CA MET A 249 -23.84 -9.07 14.36
C MET A 249 -24.37 -10.08 15.37
N SER A 250 -25.68 -10.05 15.63
CA SER A 250 -26.34 -11.04 16.47
C SER A 250 -27.23 -11.92 15.60
N GLU A 251 -27.01 -13.22 15.64
CA GLU A 251 -27.77 -14.20 14.88
C GLU A 251 -28.19 -15.32 15.82
N GLN A 252 -29.50 -15.58 15.94
CA GLN A 252 -30.06 -16.63 16.79
C GLN A 252 -29.59 -16.58 18.27
N GLY A 253 -29.36 -15.37 18.81
CA GLY A 253 -28.90 -15.17 20.19
C GLY A 253 -27.38 -15.34 20.38
N GLU A 254 -26.62 -15.60 19.32
CA GLU A 254 -25.16 -15.65 19.34
C GLU A 254 -24.56 -14.38 18.75
N GLN A 255 -23.53 -13.85 19.42
CA GLN A 255 -22.79 -12.68 18.95
C GLN A 255 -21.60 -13.07 18.07
N PHE A 256 -21.47 -12.37 16.94
CA PHE A 256 -20.39 -12.52 15.97
C PHE A 256 -19.79 -11.15 15.62
N PHE A 257 -18.54 -11.19 15.19
CA PHE A 257 -17.84 -10.09 14.54
C PHE A 257 -17.61 -10.48 13.09
N VAL A 258 -18.15 -9.70 12.15
CA VAL A 258 -18.07 -9.97 10.71
C VAL A 258 -17.26 -8.88 10.03
N PHE A 259 -16.23 -9.24 9.28
CA PHE A 259 -15.38 -8.30 8.57
C PHE A 259 -16.16 -7.67 7.41
N GLN A 260 -16.51 -6.40 7.58
CA GLN A 260 -17.26 -5.58 6.62
C GLN A 260 -16.69 -4.16 6.62
N PRO A 261 -15.54 -3.97 5.97
CA PRO A 261 -14.95 -2.65 5.87
C PRO A 261 -15.78 -1.76 4.95
N ALA A 262 -16.37 -0.71 5.54
CA ALA A 262 -17.25 0.27 4.93
C ALA A 262 -18.71 -0.17 4.69
N GLN A 263 -19.64 0.70 5.10
CA GLN A 263 -21.08 0.63 4.82
C GLN A 263 -21.39 0.97 3.35
N GLN A 264 -20.76 0.27 2.40
CA GLN A 264 -21.08 0.44 0.99
C GLN A 264 -22.31 -0.41 0.65
N GLN A 265 -23.26 0.17 -0.09
CA GLN A 265 -24.48 -0.53 -0.55
C GLN A 265 -24.19 -1.76 -1.43
N VAL A 266 -22.94 -1.90 -1.91
CA VAL A 266 -22.48 -3.00 -2.76
C VAL A 266 -21.49 -3.86 -1.99
N LYS A 267 -21.63 -5.19 -2.10
CA LYS A 267 -20.70 -6.16 -1.50
C LYS A 267 -19.27 -5.87 -1.98
N PRO A 268 -18.30 -5.68 -1.07
CA PRO A 268 -16.93 -5.33 -1.45
C PRO A 268 -16.25 -6.47 -2.22
N SER A 269 -15.40 -6.12 -3.19
CA SER A 269 -14.59 -7.10 -3.91
C SER A 269 -13.54 -7.74 -2.99
N PRO A 270 -13.05 -8.94 -3.32
CA PRO A 270 -11.99 -9.60 -2.55
C PRO A 270 -10.72 -8.76 -2.45
N GLN A 271 -10.37 -8.02 -3.51
CA GLN A 271 -9.22 -7.11 -3.52
C GLN A 271 -9.44 -5.93 -2.56
N ARG A 272 -10.66 -5.38 -2.49
CA ARG A 272 -11.01 -4.33 -1.51
C ARG A 272 -10.95 -4.85 -0.07
N LEU A 273 -11.39 -6.08 0.18
CA LEU A 273 -11.26 -6.72 1.49
C LEU A 273 -9.79 -6.92 1.89
N SER A 274 -8.97 -7.42 0.97
CA SER A 274 -7.53 -7.60 1.18
C SER A 274 -6.80 -6.27 1.41
N ALA A 275 -7.14 -5.24 0.61
CA ALA A 275 -6.61 -3.88 0.74
C ALA A 275 -6.79 -3.34 2.15
N GLU A 276 -8.03 -3.38 2.62
CA GLU A 276 -8.36 -2.80 3.91
C GLU A 276 -7.78 -3.64 5.08
N ALA A 277 -7.70 -4.96 4.94
CA ALA A 277 -7.00 -5.80 5.90
C ALA A 277 -5.50 -5.43 6.00
N HIS A 278 -4.81 -5.29 4.86
CA HIS A 278 -3.41 -4.87 4.79
C HIS A 278 -3.17 -3.49 5.39
N LYS A 279 -4.03 -2.52 5.08
CA LYS A 279 -3.99 -1.17 5.67
C LYS A 279 -4.06 -1.23 7.20
N ARG A 280 -5.00 -1.99 7.77
CA ARG A 280 -5.15 -2.13 9.23
C ARG A 280 -3.99 -2.88 9.87
N LEU A 281 -3.48 -3.92 9.22
CA LEU A 281 -2.27 -4.62 9.65
C LEU A 281 -1.09 -3.66 9.80
N HIS A 282 -0.91 -2.75 8.83
CA HIS A 282 0.15 -1.76 8.88
C HIS A 282 0.04 -0.86 10.12
N PHE A 283 -1.14 -0.33 10.42
CA PHE A 283 -1.33 0.51 11.61
C PHE A 283 -1.11 -0.29 12.90
N LEU A 284 -1.66 -1.51 13.02
CA LEU A 284 -1.50 -2.35 14.21
C LEU A 284 -0.03 -2.72 14.49
N LYS A 285 0.75 -3.01 13.45
CA LYS A 285 2.19 -3.34 13.58
C LYS A 285 3.02 -2.15 14.07
N ASN A 286 2.52 -0.93 13.93
CA ASN A 286 3.19 0.32 14.34
C ASN A 286 2.58 0.95 15.60
N VAL A 287 1.74 0.22 16.34
CA VAL A 287 1.27 0.65 17.67
C VAL A 287 2.44 0.60 18.64
N GLY A 288 3.03 1.77 18.93
CA GLY A 288 4.14 1.95 19.88
C GLY A 288 5.47 2.39 19.27
N THR A 289 5.55 2.57 17.95
CA THR A 289 6.73 3.14 17.26
C THR A 289 6.60 4.64 16.97
N HIS A 290 5.49 5.25 17.41
CA HIS A 290 5.17 6.68 17.27
C HIS A 290 4.80 7.29 18.61
#